data_AF-A0A2L0GHK8-F1
#
_entry.id   AF-A0A2L0GHK8-F1
#
_cell.length_a   1.000
_cell.length_b   1.000
_cell.length_c   1.000
_cell.angle_alpha   90.00
_cell.angle_beta   90.00
_cell.angle_gamma   90.00
#
_symmetry.space_group_name_H-M   'P 1'
#
loop_
_entity.id
_entity.type
_entity.pdbx_description
1 polymer ?
#
loop_
_entity_poly.entity_id
_entity_poly.type
_entity_poly.pdbx_seq_one_letter_code
_entity_poly.pdbx_strand_id
1 'polypeptide(L)'
;MGGYKSLPFATYDLAVYLPGGAILLVLAQYSLETILGSPALAQVNHFGSDLVNTVILAILWISASYLAGHLGAYLSSIFIEKFVHTALSYPSNVWIKKEEYTAAGISCDQFTKSFLTQKISEAWNKHRSRLTSIALFVFLFPIWLPLSFFIWLKPVSFYDPKLPEGLLPDVRSEFSKISRTVKVEEGTRWEKMVEHHVANNCPLAYQRMYNYLVIYGALRLLSFIMIIAGWVIIVKSVVAFFSVDGWVLSYRRSALYFAASIGAYFAMLAFAKFNRRFFEECILALLLADNPRTKNANASYKFRSWGAIARR
;
A
#
# COMPACT_ATOMS: atom_id res chain seq x y z
N MET A 1 12.83 -28.66 -19.38
CA MET A 1 13.18 -28.22 -18.01
C MET A 1 12.74 -26.77 -17.85
N GLY A 2 11.64 -26.55 -17.12
CA GLY A 2 11.14 -25.19 -16.87
C GLY A 2 12.10 -24.50 -15.92
N GLY A 3 12.83 -23.49 -16.42
CA GLY A 3 13.69 -22.67 -15.58
C GLY A 3 12.85 -22.11 -14.43
N TYR A 4 13.26 -22.41 -13.21
CA TYR A 4 12.69 -21.80 -12.01
C TYR A 4 12.85 -20.30 -12.15
N LYS A 5 11.77 -19.65 -12.59
CA LYS A 5 11.65 -18.20 -12.60
C LYS A 5 11.88 -17.77 -11.16
N SER A 6 12.97 -17.04 -10.92
CA SER A 6 13.42 -16.60 -9.59
C SER A 6 12.22 -16.26 -8.70
N LEU A 7 12.17 -16.86 -7.51
CA LEU A 7 11.11 -16.61 -6.54
C LEU A 7 10.99 -15.09 -6.33
N PRO A 8 9.87 -14.48 -6.74
CA PRO A 8 9.76 -13.03 -6.79
C PRO A 8 9.82 -12.40 -5.38
N PHE A 9 9.60 -13.22 -4.36
CA PHE A 9 9.60 -12.89 -2.94
C PHE A 9 10.91 -12.25 -2.44
N ALA A 10 12.08 -12.81 -2.79
CA ALA A 10 13.35 -12.33 -2.27
C ALA A 10 13.71 -10.91 -2.79
N THR A 11 13.32 -10.60 -4.03
CA THR A 11 13.59 -9.30 -4.64
C THR A 11 12.75 -8.20 -3.99
N TYR A 12 11.50 -8.48 -3.63
CA TYR A 12 10.64 -7.52 -2.95
C TYR A 12 11.15 -7.16 -1.56
N ASP A 13 11.48 -8.18 -0.77
CA ASP A 13 11.95 -8.01 0.60
C ASP A 13 13.22 -7.16 0.64
N LEU A 14 14.15 -7.39 -0.29
CA LEU A 14 15.36 -6.59 -0.40
C LEU A 14 15.11 -5.18 -0.98
N ALA A 15 14.28 -5.04 -2.01
CA ALA A 15 14.10 -3.76 -2.69
C ALA A 15 13.26 -2.76 -1.88
N VAL A 16 12.37 -3.25 -1.01
CA VAL A 16 11.42 -2.40 -0.30
C VAL A 16 11.75 -2.31 1.18
N TYR A 17 11.93 -3.44 1.86
CA TYR A 17 12.13 -3.43 3.31
C TYR A 17 13.52 -2.95 3.69
N LEU A 18 14.57 -3.34 2.96
CA LEU A 18 15.91 -2.87 3.30
C LEU A 18 16.04 -1.34 3.19
N PRO A 19 15.70 -0.65 2.07
CA PRO A 19 15.80 0.81 2.01
C PRO A 19 14.82 1.51 2.95
N GLY A 20 13.58 1.00 3.06
CA GLY A 20 12.58 1.59 3.94
C GLY A 20 13.01 1.55 5.41
N GLY A 21 13.58 0.42 5.85
CA GLY A 21 14.12 0.28 7.18
C GLY A 21 15.35 1.14 7.46
N ALA A 22 16.23 1.34 6.47
CA ALA A 22 17.39 2.21 6.61
C ALA A 22 16.94 3.64 6.91
N ILE A 23 15.95 4.13 6.16
CA ILE A 23 15.37 5.46 6.37
C ILE A 23 14.69 5.54 7.75
N LEU A 24 13.96 4.51 8.17
CA LEU A 24 13.34 4.46 9.51
C LEU A 24 14.38 4.54 10.62
N LEU A 25 15.50 3.82 10.51
CA LEU A 25 16.57 3.87 11.50
C LEU A 25 17.25 5.24 11.54
N VAL A 26 17.50 5.86 10.38
CA VAL A 26 18.04 7.23 10.31
C VAL A 26 17.08 8.22 10.97
N LEU A 27 15.78 8.11 10.71
CA LEU A 27 14.77 8.95 11.37
C LEU A 27 14.70 8.69 12.88
N ALA A 28 14.82 7.45 13.32
CA ALA A 28 14.84 7.07 14.73
C ALA A 28 16.07 7.65 15.44
N GLN A 29 17.26 7.49 14.86
CA GLN A 29 18.49 8.10 15.37
C GLN A 29 18.34 9.62 15.46
N TYR A 30 17.92 10.27 14.38
CA TYR A 30 17.74 11.72 14.35
C TYR A 30 16.73 12.20 15.40
N SER A 31 15.70 11.41 15.68
CA SER A 31 14.71 11.70 16.73
C SER A 31 15.30 11.56 18.13
N LEU A 32 16.05 10.49 18.40
CA LEU A 32 16.70 10.23 19.68
C LEU A 32 17.71 11.32 20.03
N GLU A 33 18.55 11.71 19.07
CA GLU A 33 19.54 12.80 19.24
C GLU A 33 18.88 14.12 19.63
N THR A 34 17.67 14.35 19.11
CA THR A 34 16.91 15.56 19.39
C THR A 34 16.33 15.57 20.79
N ILE A 35 15.82 14.43 21.24
CA ILE A 35 15.14 14.31 22.55
C ILE A 35 16.17 14.22 23.67
N LEU A 36 17.24 13.44 23.47
CA LEU A 36 18.23 13.14 24.51
C LEU A 36 19.42 14.11 24.51
N GLY A 37 19.54 14.99 23.51
CA GLY A 37 20.61 15.99 23.41
C GLY A 37 22.03 15.41 23.28
N SER A 38 22.16 14.09 23.17
CA SER A 38 23.42 13.38 23.02
C SER A 38 23.37 12.48 21.79
N PRO A 39 24.48 12.35 21.05
CA PRO A 39 24.56 11.42 19.95
C PRO A 39 24.71 10.00 20.49
N ALA A 40 23.58 9.39 20.88
CA ALA A 40 23.53 8.03 21.43
C ALA A 40 24.24 6.99 20.55
N LEU A 41 24.36 7.25 19.24
CA LEU A 41 25.06 6.40 18.27
C LEU A 41 26.45 6.91 17.84
N ALA A 42 26.87 8.15 18.14
CA ALA A 42 28.25 8.57 17.83
C ALA A 42 29.29 7.78 18.64
N GLN A 43 28.88 7.21 19.78
CA GLN A 43 29.73 6.30 20.55
C GLN A 43 29.94 4.94 19.86
N VAL A 44 29.07 4.54 18.93
CA VAL A 44 29.24 3.31 18.14
C VAL A 44 30.25 3.49 17.00
N ASN A 45 30.47 4.72 16.54
CA ASN A 45 31.51 5.04 15.56
C ASN A 45 32.93 5.05 16.14
N HIS A 46 33.09 4.81 17.46
CA HIS A 46 34.40 4.66 18.10
C HIS A 46 34.89 3.21 18.19
N PHE A 47 34.15 2.24 17.66
CA PHE A 47 34.71 0.89 17.44
C PHE A 47 35.77 0.99 16.33
N GLY A 48 37.03 0.73 16.71
CA GLY A 48 38.25 1.15 15.99
C GLY A 48 38.30 0.90 14.48
N SER A 49 39.18 1.63 13.81
CA SER A 49 39.37 1.74 12.35
C SER A 49 39.70 0.44 11.59
N ASP A 50 39.65 -0.72 12.24
CA ASP A 50 39.97 -1.99 11.62
C ASP A 50 38.84 -2.43 10.68
N LEU A 51 39.23 -2.94 9.51
CA LEU A 51 38.32 -3.46 8.49
C LEU A 51 37.28 -4.42 9.07
N VAL A 52 37.68 -5.24 10.05
CA VAL A 52 36.81 -6.20 10.74
C VAL A 52 35.65 -5.51 11.45
N ASN A 53 35.89 -4.43 12.20
CA ASN A 53 34.84 -3.68 12.89
C ASN A 53 33.90 -3.01 11.88
N THR A 54 34.45 -2.46 10.80
CA THR A 54 33.66 -1.84 9.73
C THR A 54 32.71 -2.87 9.09
N VAL A 55 33.20 -4.07 8.79
CA VAL A 55 32.40 -5.15 8.20
C VAL A 55 31.32 -5.62 9.18
N ILE A 56 31.65 -5.82 10.46
CA ILE A 56 30.68 -6.21 11.48
C ILE A 56 29.58 -5.14 11.61
N LEU A 57 29.95 -3.86 11.70
CA LEU A 57 29.00 -2.75 11.76
C LEU A 57 28.10 -2.69 10.52
N ALA A 58 28.66 -2.89 9.32
CA ALA A 58 27.88 -2.93 8.09
C ALA A 58 26.85 -4.07 8.10
N ILE A 59 27.24 -5.27 8.54
CA ILE A 59 26.33 -6.43 8.66
C ILE A 59 25.22 -6.13 9.67
N LEU A 60 25.56 -5.56 10.83
CA LEU A 60 24.58 -5.17 11.85
C LEU A 60 23.61 -4.11 11.32
N TRP A 61 24.10 -3.10 10.61
CA TRP A 61 23.26 -2.07 9.99
C TRP A 61 22.33 -2.63 8.92
N ILE A 62 22.82 -3.49 8.03
CA ILE A 62 22.00 -4.15 7.01
C ILE A 62 20.91 -5.01 7.67
N SER A 63 21.28 -5.78 8.70
CA SER A 63 20.34 -6.65 9.42
C SER A 63 19.29 -5.85 10.19
N ALA A 64 19.71 -4.82 10.93
CA ALA A 64 18.81 -3.92 11.65
C ALA A 64 17.87 -3.19 10.69
N SER A 65 18.39 -2.74 9.55
CA SER A 65 17.63 -2.10 8.49
C SER A 65 16.57 -3.05 7.93
N TYR A 66 16.92 -4.29 7.63
CA TYR A 66 15.97 -5.29 7.16
C TYR A 66 14.84 -5.54 8.17
N LEU A 67 15.17 -5.71 9.46
CA LEU A 67 14.20 -5.90 10.54
C LEU A 67 13.30 -4.67 10.73
N ALA A 68 13.88 -3.46 10.72
CA ALA A 68 13.14 -2.22 10.83
C ALA A 68 12.18 -2.02 9.64
N GLY A 69 12.59 -2.44 8.44
CA GLY A 69 11.77 -2.44 7.24
C GLY A 69 10.55 -3.33 7.37
N HIS A 70 10.72 -4.57 7.82
CA HIS A 70 9.63 -5.50 8.11
C HIS A 70 8.68 -4.97 9.18
N LEU A 71 9.22 -4.41 10.27
CA LEU A 71 8.42 -3.78 11.32
C LEU A 71 7.62 -2.58 10.78
N GLY A 72 8.26 -1.70 9.99
CA GLY A 72 7.59 -0.59 9.34
C GLY A 72 6.51 -1.03 8.35
N ALA A 73 6.75 -2.12 7.62
CA ALA A 73 5.77 -2.73 6.73
C ALA A 73 4.58 -3.30 7.52
N TYR A 74 4.80 -3.92 8.67
CA TYR A 74 3.71 -4.38 9.54
C TYR A 74 2.90 -3.21 10.11
N LEU A 75 3.58 -2.22 10.70
CA LEU A 75 2.93 -1.04 11.28
C LEU A 75 2.16 -0.23 10.25
N SER A 76 2.70 -0.07 9.04
CA SER A 76 1.98 0.63 7.97
C SER A 76 0.71 -0.11 7.51
N SER A 77 0.58 -1.43 7.73
CA SER A 77 -0.69 -2.14 7.50
C SER A 77 -1.72 -1.80 8.58
N ILE A 78 -1.26 -1.66 9.83
CA ILE A 78 -2.12 -1.29 10.96
C ILE A 78 -2.64 0.13 10.83
N PHE A 79 -1.79 1.08 10.40
CA PHE A 79 -2.15 2.49 10.33
C PHE A 79 -2.66 2.90 8.94
N ILE A 80 -1.81 2.81 7.91
CA ILE A 80 -2.11 3.35 6.57
C ILE A 80 -3.16 2.51 5.86
N GLU A 81 -2.95 1.20 5.74
CA GLU A 81 -3.89 0.31 5.03
C GLU A 81 -5.25 0.30 5.74
N LYS A 82 -5.26 0.12 7.07
CA LYS A 82 -6.51 0.19 7.85
C LYS A 82 -7.24 1.52 7.65
N PHE A 83 -6.53 2.65 7.65
CA PHE A 83 -7.13 3.96 7.38
C PHE A 83 -7.76 4.01 5.99
N VAL A 84 -7.01 3.66 4.95
CA VAL A 84 -7.50 3.69 3.57
C VAL A 84 -8.70 2.76 3.37
N HIS A 85 -8.67 1.54 3.91
CA HIS A 85 -9.80 0.62 3.84
C HIS A 85 -10.99 1.06 4.68
N THR A 86 -10.79 1.83 5.74
CA THR A 86 -11.89 2.41 6.50
C THR A 86 -12.50 3.59 5.74
N ALA A 87 -11.66 4.47 5.19
CA ALA A 87 -12.10 5.68 4.49
C ALA A 87 -12.71 5.39 3.11
N LEU A 88 -12.15 4.42 2.38
CA LEU A 88 -12.50 4.14 0.97
C LEU A 88 -13.11 2.76 0.75
N SER A 89 -13.16 1.88 1.77
CA SER A 89 -13.51 0.45 1.62
C SER A 89 -12.53 -0.35 0.75
N TYR A 90 -12.72 -1.66 0.68
CA TYR A 90 -11.98 -2.52 -0.27
C TYR A 90 -12.47 -2.25 -1.70
N PRO A 91 -11.60 -2.35 -2.73
CA PRO A 91 -12.01 -2.18 -4.13
C PRO A 91 -13.16 -3.10 -4.56
N SER A 92 -13.21 -4.33 -4.02
CA SER A 92 -14.30 -5.29 -4.27
C SER A 92 -15.66 -4.77 -3.80
N ASN A 93 -15.74 -4.23 -2.59
CA ASN A 93 -16.98 -3.66 -2.04
C ASN A 93 -17.41 -2.40 -2.80
N VAL A 94 -16.45 -1.56 -3.21
CA VAL A 94 -16.72 -0.36 -4.00
C VAL A 94 -17.31 -0.74 -5.35
N TRP A 95 -16.75 -1.76 -6.02
CA TRP A 95 -17.24 -2.24 -7.30
C TRP A 95 -18.66 -2.83 -7.21
N ILE A 96 -18.93 -3.70 -6.23
CA ILE A 96 -20.27 -4.29 -6.03
C ILE A 96 -21.32 -3.19 -5.83
N LYS A 97 -21.05 -2.22 -4.95
CA LYS A 97 -21.97 -1.10 -4.71
C LYS A 97 -22.17 -0.24 -5.95
N LYS A 98 -21.11 0.02 -6.71
CA LYS A 98 -21.22 0.76 -7.96
C LYS A 98 -22.16 0.07 -8.94
N GLU A 99 -21.99 -1.23 -9.15
CA GLU A 99 -22.88 -2.02 -10.04
C GLU A 99 -24.34 -2.00 -9.57
N GLU A 100 -24.59 -2.08 -8.26
CA GLU A 100 -25.93 -1.97 -7.69
C GLU A 100 -26.56 -0.59 -7.93
N TYR A 101 -25.78 0.48 -7.78
CA TYR A 101 -26.22 1.84 -8.05
C TYR A 101 -26.47 2.09 -9.54
N THR A 102 -25.58 1.61 -10.41
CA THR A 102 -25.75 1.68 -11.87
C THR A 102 -27.00 0.93 -12.31
N ALA A 103 -27.25 -0.28 -11.75
CA ALA A 103 -28.46 -1.05 -12.01
C ALA A 103 -29.74 -0.31 -11.55
N ALA A 104 -29.64 0.53 -10.52
CA ALA A 104 -30.72 1.41 -10.07
C ALA A 104 -30.85 2.72 -10.89
N GLY A 105 -30.04 2.90 -11.95
CA GLY A 105 -30.06 4.10 -12.80
C GLY A 105 -29.43 5.34 -12.18
N ILE A 106 -28.66 5.19 -11.10
CA ILE A 106 -28.00 6.30 -10.41
C ILE A 106 -26.69 6.65 -11.12
N SER A 107 -26.46 7.94 -11.37
CA SER A 107 -25.23 8.39 -12.02
C SER A 107 -23.98 8.14 -11.17
N CYS A 108 -22.85 7.90 -11.83
CA CYS A 108 -21.57 7.65 -11.16
C CYS A 108 -21.12 8.80 -10.23
N ASP A 109 -21.44 10.06 -10.56
CA ASP A 109 -21.14 11.22 -9.71
C ASP A 109 -21.96 11.21 -8.41
N GLN A 110 -23.25 10.83 -8.49
CA GLN A 110 -24.12 10.69 -7.33
C GLN A 110 -23.71 9.51 -6.44
N PHE A 111 -23.32 8.38 -7.04
CA PHE A 111 -22.73 7.26 -6.30
C PHE A 111 -21.51 7.71 -5.51
N THR A 112 -20.58 8.39 -6.18
CA THR A 112 -19.32 8.85 -5.59
C THR A 112 -19.55 9.73 -4.36
N LYS A 113 -20.47 10.70 -4.48
CA LYS A 113 -20.82 11.63 -3.39
C LYS A 113 -21.51 10.92 -2.23
N SER A 114 -22.50 10.08 -2.51
CA SER A 114 -23.27 9.37 -1.48
C SER A 114 -22.39 8.35 -0.75
N PHE A 115 -21.58 7.58 -1.48
CA PHE A 115 -20.66 6.59 -0.93
C PHE A 115 -19.62 7.22 0.00
N LEU A 116 -18.96 8.30 -0.43
CA LEU A 116 -17.94 8.95 0.40
C LEU A 116 -18.55 9.54 1.67
N THR A 117 -19.70 10.21 1.56
CA THR A 117 -20.39 10.83 2.71
C THR A 117 -20.84 9.76 3.70
N GLN A 118 -21.41 8.67 3.20
CA GLN A 118 -21.79 7.51 4.01
C GLN A 118 -20.57 6.90 4.71
N LYS A 119 -19.47 6.67 3.99
CA LYS A 119 -18.29 6.02 4.56
C LYS A 119 -17.54 6.88 5.56
N ILE A 120 -17.45 8.19 5.33
CA ILE A 120 -16.89 9.12 6.32
C ILE A 120 -17.76 9.12 7.59
N SER A 121 -19.09 9.13 7.44
CA SER A 121 -20.02 9.07 8.58
C SER A 121 -19.93 7.73 9.34
N GLU A 122 -19.92 6.60 8.61
CA GLU A 122 -19.74 5.27 9.19
C GLU A 122 -18.40 5.13 9.91
N ALA A 123 -17.32 5.61 9.28
CA ALA A 123 -15.99 5.64 9.87
C ALA A 123 -16.03 6.44 11.17
N TRP A 124 -16.54 7.67 11.14
CA TRP A 124 -16.63 8.54 12.31
C TRP A 124 -17.42 7.89 13.46
N ASN A 125 -18.61 7.37 13.17
CA ASN A 125 -19.48 6.76 14.17
C ASN A 125 -18.91 5.47 14.74
N LYS A 126 -18.32 4.61 13.90
CA LYS A 126 -17.65 3.37 14.32
C LYS A 126 -16.39 3.63 15.14
N HIS A 127 -15.74 4.76 14.90
CA HIS A 127 -14.48 5.12 15.53
C HIS A 127 -14.62 5.96 16.81
N ARG A 128 -15.80 6.51 17.10
CA ARG A 128 -16.05 7.42 18.23
C ARG A 128 -15.67 6.89 19.62
N SER A 129 -15.60 5.57 19.84
CA SER A 129 -15.36 4.99 21.18
C SER A 129 -14.18 4.01 21.29
N ARG A 130 -13.34 3.86 20.25
CA ARG A 130 -12.24 2.89 20.27
C ARG A 130 -10.89 3.59 20.41
N LEU A 131 -10.06 3.18 21.38
CA LEU A 131 -8.68 3.65 21.56
C LEU A 131 -7.86 3.59 20.26
N THR A 132 -8.13 2.60 19.41
CA THR A 132 -7.49 2.45 18.09
C THR A 132 -7.74 3.63 17.15
N SER A 133 -8.87 4.31 17.30
CA SER A 133 -9.25 5.46 16.48
C SER A 133 -8.47 6.71 16.87
N ILE A 134 -8.30 6.92 18.18
CA ILE A 134 -7.51 8.03 18.72
C ILE A 134 -6.06 7.83 18.29
N ALA A 135 -5.52 6.61 18.47
CA ALA A 135 -4.17 6.28 18.02
C ALA A 135 -3.99 6.53 16.51
N LEU A 136 -4.98 6.17 15.68
CA LEU A 136 -4.94 6.42 14.24
C LEU A 136 -5.03 7.91 13.91
N PHE A 137 -5.92 8.65 14.56
CA PHE A 137 -6.10 10.09 14.35
C PHE A 137 -4.84 10.86 14.72
N VAL A 138 -4.28 10.56 15.89
CA VAL A 138 -2.99 11.11 16.32
C VAL A 138 -1.96 10.74 15.27
N PHE A 139 -1.75 9.45 14.98
CA PHE A 139 -0.74 9.02 14.01
C PHE A 139 -0.81 9.76 12.66
N LEU A 140 -2.01 9.97 12.11
CA LEU A 140 -2.24 10.65 10.83
C LEU A 140 -2.28 12.18 10.91
N PHE A 141 -2.12 12.78 12.10
CA PHE A 141 -2.15 14.22 12.29
C PHE A 141 -1.21 15.00 11.34
N PRO A 142 0.04 14.55 11.07
CA PRO A 142 0.93 15.24 10.13
C PRO A 142 0.36 15.40 8.72
N ILE A 143 -0.60 14.56 8.31
CA ILE A 143 -1.21 14.61 6.98
C ILE A 143 -2.65 15.13 7.01
N TRP A 144 -3.15 15.58 8.16
CA TRP A 144 -4.55 15.96 8.30
C TRP A 144 -4.95 17.13 7.40
N LEU A 145 -4.08 18.13 7.23
CA LEU A 145 -4.32 19.28 6.35
C LEU A 145 -4.46 18.87 4.87
N PRO A 146 -3.47 18.21 4.23
CA PRO A 146 -3.62 17.78 2.84
C PRO A 146 -4.75 16.77 2.66
N LEU A 147 -4.99 15.91 3.65
CA LEU A 147 -6.10 14.98 3.64
C LEU A 147 -7.45 15.70 3.62
N SER A 148 -7.65 16.68 4.49
CA SER A 148 -8.89 17.47 4.58
C SER A 148 -9.15 18.26 3.30
N PHE A 149 -8.10 18.92 2.77
CA PHE A 149 -8.17 19.64 1.51
C PHE A 149 -8.55 18.72 0.34
N PHE A 150 -8.04 17.50 0.33
CA PHE A 150 -8.36 16.57 -0.74
C PHE A 150 -9.74 15.92 -0.62
N ILE A 151 -10.19 15.59 0.59
CA ILE A 151 -11.58 15.17 0.81
C ILE A 151 -12.53 16.23 0.25
N TRP A 152 -12.18 17.50 0.40
CA TRP A 152 -12.90 18.61 -0.22
C TRP A 152 -12.82 18.63 -1.76
N LEU A 153 -11.70 18.26 -2.37
CA LEU A 153 -11.55 18.13 -3.83
C LEU A 153 -12.31 16.92 -4.44
N LYS A 154 -12.80 15.98 -3.61
CA LYS A 154 -13.63 14.83 -4.03
C LYS A 154 -13.11 13.93 -5.16
N PRO A 155 -11.82 13.63 -5.33
CA PRO A 155 -11.38 12.88 -6.52
C PRO A 155 -11.45 11.36 -6.30
N VAL A 156 -12.55 10.89 -5.72
CA VAL A 156 -12.86 9.47 -5.48
C VAL A 156 -12.89 8.67 -6.81
N SER A 157 -13.00 9.35 -7.95
CA SER A 157 -12.79 8.77 -9.28
C SER A 157 -11.45 8.03 -9.43
N PHE A 158 -10.44 8.35 -8.62
CA PHE A 158 -9.18 7.59 -8.61
C PHE A 158 -9.30 6.20 -8.00
N TYR A 159 -10.21 6.00 -7.04
CA TYR A 159 -10.39 4.72 -6.35
C TYR A 159 -11.51 3.85 -6.95
N ASP A 160 -12.33 4.43 -7.82
CA ASP A 160 -13.37 3.70 -8.56
C ASP A 160 -12.77 2.66 -9.53
N PRO A 161 -13.08 1.36 -9.35
CA PRO A 161 -12.65 0.30 -10.26
C PRO A 161 -13.16 0.54 -11.68
N LYS A 162 -12.23 0.49 -12.65
CA LYS A 162 -12.49 0.73 -14.07
C LYS A 162 -12.84 -0.57 -14.81
N LEU A 163 -13.68 -1.39 -14.18
CA LEU A 163 -14.21 -2.60 -14.81
C LEU A 163 -15.42 -2.20 -15.69
N PRO A 164 -15.59 -2.83 -16.87
CA PRO A 164 -16.81 -2.69 -17.66
C PRO A 164 -18.06 -2.99 -16.83
N GLU A 165 -19.10 -2.19 -17.03
CA GLU A 165 -20.39 -2.35 -16.35
C GLU A 165 -21.05 -3.68 -16.78
N GLY A 166 -21.77 -4.32 -15.86
CA GLY A 166 -22.47 -5.57 -16.14
C GLY A 166 -21.59 -6.82 -16.10
N LEU A 167 -20.32 -6.72 -15.67
CA LEU A 167 -19.45 -7.89 -15.47
C LEU A 167 -19.73 -8.67 -14.18
N LEU A 168 -20.45 -8.07 -13.23
CA LEU A 168 -20.69 -8.70 -11.92
C LEU A 168 -21.45 -10.05 -12.01
N PRO A 169 -22.49 -10.22 -12.85
CA PRO A 169 -23.12 -11.51 -13.08
C PRO A 169 -22.17 -12.58 -13.63
N ASP A 170 -21.29 -12.21 -14.56
CA ASP A 170 -20.30 -13.13 -15.13
C ASP A 170 -19.30 -13.57 -14.07
N VAL A 171 -18.80 -12.64 -13.26
CA VAL A 171 -17.90 -12.96 -12.14
C VAL A 171 -18.59 -13.86 -11.12
N ARG A 172 -19.86 -13.60 -10.80
CA ARG A 172 -20.65 -14.47 -9.90
C ARG A 172 -20.79 -15.89 -10.47
N SER A 173 -21.08 -16.00 -11.76
CA SER A 173 -21.18 -17.28 -12.47
C SER A 173 -19.86 -18.04 -12.43
N GLU A 174 -18.76 -17.42 -12.83
CA GLU A 174 -17.43 -18.05 -12.83
C GLU A 174 -16.96 -18.38 -11.41
N PHE A 175 -17.16 -17.48 -10.44
CA PHE A 175 -16.76 -17.73 -9.06
C PHE A 175 -17.52 -18.89 -8.42
N SER A 176 -18.80 -19.09 -8.77
CA SER A 176 -19.59 -20.22 -8.26
C SER A 176 -19.01 -21.60 -8.65
N LYS A 177 -18.22 -21.66 -9.73
CA LYS A 177 -17.48 -22.87 -10.14
C LYS A 177 -16.28 -23.13 -9.23
N ILE A 178 -15.68 -22.08 -8.67
CA ILE A 178 -14.49 -22.14 -7.80
C ILE A 178 -14.88 -22.42 -6.36
N SER A 179 -15.91 -21.73 -5.85
CA SER A 179 -16.34 -21.81 -4.45
C SER A 179 -17.84 -22.00 -4.36
N ARG A 180 -18.25 -23.09 -3.69
CA ARG A 180 -19.67 -23.37 -3.37
C ARG A 180 -20.15 -22.70 -2.08
N THR A 181 -19.24 -22.32 -1.19
CA THR A 181 -19.58 -21.87 0.18
C THR A 181 -19.60 -20.35 0.30
N VAL A 182 -18.65 -19.66 -0.34
CA VAL A 182 -18.57 -18.20 -0.34
C VAL A 182 -19.28 -17.65 -1.57
N LYS A 183 -20.08 -16.60 -1.39
CA LYS A 183 -20.75 -15.84 -2.46
C LYS A 183 -20.03 -14.51 -2.71
N VAL A 184 -20.18 -13.96 -3.91
CA VAL A 184 -19.67 -12.63 -4.29
C VAL A 184 -20.64 -11.55 -3.77
N GLU A 185 -20.46 -11.19 -2.50
CA GLU A 185 -21.32 -10.24 -1.77
C GLU A 185 -20.47 -9.24 -0.97
N GLU A 186 -21.02 -8.04 -0.70
CA GLU A 186 -20.33 -7.01 0.08
C GLU A 186 -19.95 -7.54 1.47
N GLY A 187 -18.71 -7.27 1.89
CA GLY A 187 -18.23 -7.65 3.23
C GLY A 187 -17.72 -9.09 3.36
N THR A 188 -17.92 -9.92 2.33
CA THR A 188 -17.26 -11.23 2.23
C THR A 188 -15.84 -11.07 1.65
N ARG A 189 -14.92 -11.99 1.98
CA ARG A 189 -13.52 -11.97 1.49
C ARG A 189 -13.32 -12.86 0.25
N TRP A 190 -14.29 -12.85 -0.66
CA TRP A 190 -14.29 -13.69 -1.86
C TRP A 190 -13.11 -13.37 -2.78
N GLU A 191 -12.63 -12.11 -2.80
CA GLU A 191 -11.51 -11.66 -3.62
C GLU A 191 -10.21 -12.43 -3.35
N LYS A 192 -10.00 -12.91 -2.12
CA LYS A 192 -8.82 -13.72 -1.75
C LYS A 192 -8.86 -15.11 -2.39
N MET A 193 -10.04 -15.68 -2.53
CA MET A 193 -10.21 -16.97 -3.22
C MET A 193 -9.96 -16.82 -4.72
N VAL A 194 -10.42 -15.71 -5.31
CA VAL A 194 -10.12 -15.37 -6.70
C VAL A 194 -8.63 -15.19 -6.90
N GLU A 195 -7.96 -14.44 -6.04
CA GLU A 195 -6.51 -14.25 -6.09
C GLU A 195 -5.77 -15.60 -6.05
N HIS A 196 -6.12 -16.48 -5.11
CA HIS A 196 -5.52 -17.81 -5.02
C HIS A 196 -5.79 -18.65 -6.27
N HIS A 197 -6.99 -18.58 -6.84
CA HIS A 197 -7.31 -19.26 -8.09
C HIS A 197 -6.48 -18.71 -9.26
N VAL A 198 -6.40 -17.39 -9.41
CA VAL A 198 -5.64 -16.72 -10.47
C VAL A 198 -4.14 -17.00 -10.35
N ALA A 199 -3.59 -17.04 -9.13
CA ALA A 199 -2.19 -17.38 -8.89
C ALA A 199 -1.84 -18.78 -9.43
N ASN A 200 -2.74 -19.74 -9.24
CA ASN A 200 -2.52 -21.13 -9.66
C ASN A 200 -2.82 -21.39 -11.14
N ASN A 201 -3.78 -20.67 -11.73
CA ASN A 201 -4.27 -20.95 -13.08
C ASN A 201 -3.79 -19.94 -14.15
N CYS A 202 -3.37 -18.73 -13.76
CA CYS A 202 -3.04 -17.63 -14.66
C CYS A 202 -1.67 -17.01 -14.33
N PRO A 203 -0.54 -17.72 -14.52
CA PRO A 203 0.78 -17.27 -14.06
C PRO A 203 1.27 -15.95 -14.69
N LEU A 204 0.83 -15.64 -15.92
CA LEU A 204 1.17 -14.37 -16.58
C LEU A 204 0.44 -13.18 -15.95
N ALA A 205 -0.85 -13.34 -15.62
CA ALA A 205 -1.61 -12.31 -14.92
C ALA A 205 -1.12 -12.16 -13.48
N TYR A 206 -0.84 -13.29 -12.81
CA TYR A 206 -0.29 -13.30 -11.46
C TYR A 206 1.05 -12.56 -11.38
N GLN A 207 1.92 -12.66 -12.39
CA GLN A 207 3.16 -11.88 -12.41
C GLN A 207 2.89 -10.35 -12.44
N ARG A 208 1.89 -9.89 -13.20
CA ARG A 208 1.50 -8.46 -13.20
C ARG A 208 0.88 -8.04 -11.88
N MET A 209 0.00 -8.87 -11.32
CA MET A 209 -0.58 -8.68 -10.00
C MET A 209 0.51 -8.58 -8.93
N TYR A 210 1.50 -9.46 -8.96
CA TYR A 210 2.63 -9.44 -8.04
C TYR A 210 3.40 -8.12 -8.12
N ASN A 211 3.64 -7.58 -9.32
CA ASN A 211 4.26 -6.27 -9.47
C ASN A 211 3.42 -5.16 -8.81
N TYR A 212 2.09 -5.19 -8.95
CA TYR A 212 1.21 -4.25 -8.27
C TYR A 212 1.25 -4.42 -6.74
N LEU A 213 1.28 -5.65 -6.25
CA LEU A 213 1.44 -6.00 -4.83
C LEU A 213 2.70 -5.36 -4.24
N VAL A 214 3.83 -5.53 -4.92
CA VAL A 214 5.10 -4.93 -4.56
C VAL A 214 5.02 -3.41 -4.51
N ILE A 215 4.50 -2.79 -5.58
CA ILE A 215 4.43 -1.33 -5.70
C ILE A 215 3.54 -0.73 -4.62
N TYR A 216 2.34 -1.28 -4.41
CA TYR A 216 1.45 -0.72 -3.40
C TYR A 216 1.99 -0.95 -1.98
N GLY A 217 2.63 -2.08 -1.71
CA GLY A 217 3.30 -2.33 -0.42
C GLY A 217 4.42 -1.33 -0.14
N ALA A 218 5.23 -1.01 -1.15
CA ALA A 218 6.27 0.01 -1.06
C ALA A 218 5.71 1.41 -0.82
N LEU A 219 4.66 1.79 -1.55
CA LEU A 219 4.00 3.10 -1.39
C LEU A 219 3.34 3.26 -0.02
N ARG A 220 2.78 2.18 0.52
CA ARG A 220 2.23 2.13 1.87
C ARG A 220 3.32 2.36 2.93
N LEU A 221 4.46 1.69 2.80
CA LEU A 221 5.63 1.90 3.68
C LEU A 221 6.18 3.32 3.54
N LEU A 222 6.30 3.84 2.31
CA LEU A 222 6.77 5.20 2.05
C LEU A 222 5.85 6.25 2.69
N SER A 223 4.53 6.07 2.58
CA SER A 223 3.55 6.95 3.25
C SER A 223 3.76 6.96 4.76
N PHE A 224 3.93 5.77 5.36
CA PHE A 224 4.22 5.63 6.79
C PHE A 224 5.52 6.35 7.19
N ILE A 225 6.62 6.15 6.44
CA ILE A 225 7.91 6.82 6.69
C ILE A 225 7.75 8.35 6.65
N MET A 226 7.03 8.88 5.66
CA MET A 226 6.80 10.33 5.53
C MET A 226 5.95 10.89 6.68
N ILE A 227 4.99 10.13 7.21
CA ILE A 227 4.23 10.51 8.40
C ILE A 227 5.13 10.55 9.64
N ILE A 228 5.98 9.53 9.83
CA ILE A 228 6.97 9.51 10.90
C ILE A 228 7.90 10.72 10.78
N ALA A 229 8.43 11.01 9.59
CA ALA A 229 9.25 12.19 9.35
C ALA A 229 8.51 13.50 9.71
N GLY A 230 7.23 13.61 9.34
CA GLY A 230 6.37 14.73 9.74
C GLY A 230 6.27 14.88 11.27
N TRP A 231 6.11 13.77 11.99
CA TRP A 231 6.12 13.76 13.45
C TRP A 231 7.46 14.22 14.05
N VAL A 232 8.59 13.76 13.50
CA VAL A 232 9.91 14.20 13.94
C VAL A 232 10.08 15.71 13.77
N ILE A 233 9.60 16.27 12.66
CA ILE A 233 9.64 17.72 12.41
C ILE A 233 8.76 18.47 13.41
N ILE A 234 7.56 17.98 13.71
CA ILE A 234 6.67 18.57 14.73
C ILE A 234 7.37 18.57 16.09
N VAL A 235 7.87 17.43 16.56
CA VAL A 235 8.55 17.33 17.87
C VAL A 235 9.73 18.29 17.96
N LYS A 236 10.58 18.36 16.91
CA LYS A 236 11.67 19.35 16.84
C LYS A 236 11.20 20.78 16.95
N SER A 237 10.08 21.09 16.31
CA SER A 237 9.52 22.44 16.28
C SER A 237 8.99 22.81 17.66
N VAL A 238 8.35 21.87 18.36
CA VAL A 238 7.91 22.03 19.75
C VAL A 238 9.09 22.21 20.70
N VAL A 239 10.13 21.36 20.63
CA VAL A 239 11.33 21.49 21.48
C VAL A 239 12.03 22.83 21.25
N ALA A 240 12.18 23.23 19.99
CA ALA A 240 12.81 24.50 19.65
C ALA A 240 11.98 25.73 20.07
N PHE A 241 10.65 25.62 20.07
CA PHE A 241 9.76 26.69 20.53
C PHE A 241 9.98 27.01 22.02
N PHE A 242 10.29 26.00 22.83
CA PHE A 242 10.63 26.19 24.25
C PHE A 242 12.09 26.62 24.49
N SER A 243 12.93 26.66 23.45
CA SER A 243 14.31 27.18 23.53
C SER A 243 14.38 28.65 23.08
N VAL A 244 15.27 29.43 23.68
CA VAL A 244 15.32 30.90 23.57
C VAL A 244 15.59 31.40 22.12
N ASP A 245 16.12 30.57 21.23
CA ASP A 245 16.55 30.94 19.87
C ASP A 245 15.50 30.67 18.75
N GLY A 246 14.23 30.44 19.10
CA GLY A 246 13.27 29.66 18.30
C GLY A 246 12.66 30.24 17.01
N TRP A 247 12.86 31.52 16.66
CA TRP A 247 12.02 32.17 15.63
C TRP A 247 12.54 32.04 14.18
N VAL A 248 13.85 32.07 13.95
CA VAL A 248 14.44 32.09 12.59
C VAL A 248 14.43 30.71 11.92
N LEU A 249 14.35 29.62 12.69
CA LEU A 249 14.33 28.24 12.18
C LEU A 249 12.96 27.77 11.63
N SER A 250 11.94 28.63 11.61
CA SER A 250 10.55 28.24 11.39
C SER A 250 10.19 27.90 9.92
N TYR A 251 10.67 28.66 8.93
CA TYR A 251 10.20 28.50 7.54
C TYR A 251 10.72 27.21 6.87
N ARG A 252 12.00 26.87 7.06
CA ARG A 252 12.60 25.66 6.47
C ARG A 252 11.93 24.40 7.03
N ARG A 253 11.67 24.36 8.34
CA ARG A 253 10.97 23.24 8.99
C ARG A 253 9.52 23.14 8.52
N SER A 254 8.84 24.28 8.40
CA SER A 254 7.46 24.33 7.86
C SER A 254 7.41 23.82 6.41
N ALA A 255 8.37 24.21 5.56
CA ALA A 255 8.47 23.73 4.19
C ALA A 255 8.74 22.21 4.12
N LEU A 256 9.66 21.69 4.96
CA LEU A 256 9.93 20.25 5.06
C LEU A 256 8.72 19.47 5.57
N TYR A 257 8.02 20.01 6.57
CA TYR A 257 6.76 19.42 7.06
C TYR A 257 5.74 19.34 5.94
N PHE A 258 5.49 20.45 5.24
CA PHE A 258 4.54 20.49 4.14
C PHE A 258 4.91 19.51 3.01
N ALA A 259 6.19 19.43 2.65
CA ALA A 259 6.69 18.48 1.67
C ALA A 259 6.49 17.02 2.12
N ALA A 260 6.78 16.70 3.38
CA ALA A 260 6.56 15.37 3.95
C ALA A 260 5.06 15.02 3.99
N SER A 261 4.21 15.95 4.41
CA SER A 261 2.75 15.78 4.46
C SER A 261 2.16 15.53 3.07
N ILE A 262 2.57 16.31 2.07
CA ILE A 262 2.16 16.12 0.66
C ILE A 262 2.70 14.79 0.12
N GLY A 263 3.97 14.47 0.38
CA GLY A 263 4.59 13.22 -0.07
C GLY A 263 3.88 12.00 0.51
N ALA A 264 3.61 12.00 1.82
CA ALA A 264 2.84 10.95 2.52
C ALA A 264 1.46 10.78 1.90
N TYR A 265 0.82 11.91 1.61
CA TYR A 265 -0.50 11.98 1.02
C TYR A 265 -0.54 11.36 -0.40
N PHE A 266 0.37 11.77 -1.29
CA PHE A 266 0.48 11.19 -2.64
C PHE A 266 0.85 9.70 -2.59
N ALA A 267 1.75 9.29 -1.70
CA ALA A 267 2.10 7.89 -1.52
C ALA A 267 0.87 7.05 -1.10
N MET A 268 0.03 7.58 -0.21
CA MET A 268 -1.23 6.94 0.21
C MET A 268 -2.24 6.80 -0.94
N LEU A 269 -2.39 7.85 -1.77
CA LEU A 269 -3.23 7.77 -2.97
C LEU A 269 -2.71 6.76 -3.98
N ALA A 270 -1.39 6.76 -4.21
CA ALA A 270 -0.77 5.84 -5.12
C ALA A 270 -0.95 4.40 -4.62
N PHE A 271 -0.80 4.15 -3.31
CA PHE A 271 -1.16 2.88 -2.69
C PHE A 271 -2.60 2.48 -3.02
N ALA A 272 -3.57 3.36 -2.77
CA ALA A 272 -4.98 3.10 -3.06
C ALA A 272 -5.24 2.78 -4.55
N LYS A 273 -4.60 3.53 -5.47
CA LYS A 273 -4.67 3.30 -6.92
C LYS A 273 -4.11 1.94 -7.33
N PHE A 274 -2.96 1.53 -6.80
CA PHE A 274 -2.35 0.25 -7.16
C PHE A 274 -3.07 -0.93 -6.51
N ASN A 275 -3.64 -0.77 -5.31
CA ASN A 275 -4.53 -1.76 -4.70
C ASN A 275 -5.76 -2.02 -5.60
N ARG A 276 -6.36 -0.94 -6.12
CA ARG A 276 -7.46 -1.03 -7.07
C ARG A 276 -7.08 -1.73 -8.38
N ARG A 277 -5.92 -1.40 -8.97
CA ARG A 277 -5.41 -2.08 -10.19
C ARG A 277 -5.11 -3.56 -9.97
N PHE A 278 -4.59 -3.90 -8.78
CA PHE A 278 -4.40 -5.30 -8.39
C PHE A 278 -5.72 -6.07 -8.42
N PHE A 279 -6.77 -5.48 -7.85
CA PHE A 279 -8.12 -6.05 -7.91
C PHE A 279 -8.67 -6.15 -9.34
N GLU A 280 -8.57 -5.09 -10.14
CA GLU A 280 -9.02 -5.08 -11.55
C GLU A 280 -8.36 -6.22 -12.36
N GLU A 281 -7.05 -6.38 -12.25
CA GLU A 281 -6.31 -7.44 -12.94
C GLU A 281 -6.73 -8.83 -12.47
N CYS A 282 -7.00 -9.00 -11.17
CA CYS A 282 -7.49 -10.25 -10.60
C CYS A 282 -8.83 -10.68 -11.21
N ILE A 283 -9.78 -9.75 -11.33
CA ILE A 283 -11.10 -10.02 -11.90
C ILE A 283 -11.02 -10.30 -13.40
N LEU A 284 -10.24 -9.51 -14.15
CA LEU A 284 -10.06 -9.76 -15.58
C LEU A 284 -9.37 -11.11 -15.84
N ALA A 285 -8.40 -11.47 -15.01
CA ALA A 285 -7.72 -12.76 -15.10
C ALA A 285 -8.66 -13.93 -14.82
N LEU A 286 -9.59 -13.80 -13.85
CA LEU A 286 -10.62 -14.80 -13.57
C LEU A 286 -11.49 -15.04 -14.82
N LEU A 287 -12.05 -13.97 -15.39
CA LEU A 287 -12.95 -14.07 -16.55
C LEU A 287 -12.25 -14.59 -17.81
N LEU A 288 -10.96 -14.29 -17.97
CA LEU A 288 -10.17 -14.74 -19.13
C LEU A 288 -9.58 -16.15 -18.97
N ALA A 289 -9.48 -16.67 -17.74
CA ALA A 289 -8.95 -18.00 -17.46
C ALA A 289 -9.77 -19.11 -18.14
N ASP A 290 -11.10 -18.93 -18.18
CA ASP A 290 -12.03 -19.94 -18.66
C ASP A 290 -12.55 -19.73 -20.08
N ASN A 291 -12.07 -18.70 -20.79
CA ASN A 291 -12.41 -18.51 -22.19
C ASN A 291 -11.73 -19.58 -23.07
N PRO A 292 -12.46 -20.45 -23.80
CA PRO A 292 -11.85 -21.49 -24.65
C PRO A 292 -10.92 -20.92 -25.72
N ARG A 293 -11.15 -19.68 -26.15
CA ARG A 293 -10.30 -18.98 -27.14
C ARG A 293 -8.91 -18.65 -26.61
N THR A 294 -8.76 -18.32 -25.32
CA THR A 294 -7.45 -18.07 -24.69
C THR A 294 -6.71 -19.37 -24.38
N LYS A 295 -7.43 -20.47 -24.06
CA LYS A 295 -6.84 -21.82 -23.98
C LYS A 295 -6.19 -22.24 -25.31
N ASN A 296 -6.82 -21.95 -26.45
CA ASN A 296 -6.25 -22.20 -27.78
C ASN A 296 -5.08 -21.27 -28.15
N ALA A 297 -5.10 -20.00 -27.74
CA ALA A 297 -3.99 -19.07 -27.95
C ALA A 297 -2.76 -19.40 -27.11
N ASN A 298 -2.95 -19.82 -25.85
CA ASN A 298 -1.86 -20.27 -24.99
C ASN A 298 -1.31 -21.65 -25.44
N ALA A 299 -2.17 -22.53 -25.98
CA ALA A 299 -1.73 -23.76 -26.62
C ALA A 299 -0.91 -23.50 -27.90
N SER A 300 -1.27 -22.51 -28.71
CA SER A 300 -0.54 -22.15 -29.94
C SER A 300 0.81 -21.48 -29.66
N TYR A 301 0.93 -20.68 -28.59
CA TYR A 301 2.22 -20.15 -28.11
C TYR A 301 3.13 -21.23 -27.52
N LYS A 302 2.56 -22.22 -26.82
CA LYS A 302 3.30 -23.43 -26.39
C LYS A 302 3.76 -24.26 -27.60
N PHE A 303 2.98 -24.38 -28.67
CA PHE A 303 3.38 -25.15 -29.85
C PHE A 303 4.47 -24.45 -30.70
N ARG A 304 4.42 -23.12 -30.84
CA ARG A 304 5.44 -22.36 -31.59
C ARG A 304 6.81 -22.30 -30.90
N SER A 305 6.85 -22.28 -29.57
CA SER A 305 8.12 -22.28 -28.83
C SER A 305 8.85 -23.64 -28.83
N TRP A 306 8.13 -24.75 -28.99
CA TRP A 306 8.72 -26.08 -29.11
C TRP A 306 9.15 -26.41 -30.55
N GLY A 307 8.42 -25.92 -31.57
CA GLY A 307 8.79 -26.09 -32.97
C GLY A 307 10.04 -25.31 -33.42
N ALA A 308 10.46 -24.30 -32.66
CA ALA A 308 11.69 -23.53 -32.89
C ALA A 308 12.93 -24.12 -32.22
N ILE A 309 12.75 -24.98 -31.21
CA ILE A 309 13.86 -25.67 -30.51
C ILE A 309 14.16 -27.03 -31.16
N ALA A 310 13.20 -27.66 -31.83
CA ALA A 310 13.43 -28.90 -32.57
C ALA A 310 14.02 -28.71 -33.99
N ARG A 311 14.40 -27.48 -34.37
CA ARG A 311 15.03 -27.14 -35.68
C ARG A 311 16.39 -26.43 -35.53
N ARG A 312 17.07 -26.66 -34.41
CA ARG A 312 18.49 -26.38 -34.21
C ARG A 312 19.13 -27.61 -33.59
#